data_AF-X1VTI2-F1
#
_entry.id   AF-X1VTI2-F1
#
_cell.length_a   1.000
_cell.length_b   1.000
_cell.length_c   1.000
_cell.angle_alpha   90.00
_cell.angle_beta   90.00
_cell.angle_gamma   90.00
#
_symmetry.space_group_name_H-M   'P 1'
#
loop_
_entity.id
_entity.type
_entity.pdbx_description
1 polymer ?
#
loop_
_entity_poly.entity_id
_entity_poly.type
_entity_poly.pdbx_seq_one_letter_code
_entity_poly.pdbx_strand_id
1 'polypeptide(L)'
;MIERERFLKTMNHQVPDRIPTVMDARLEVQKALKDYYGIDSYQEVLDIIGAIDIDRFPTDSWINVNFPGYDDKARLIEGPWLGGGQKYIKINETIFKNAWGVVQKVGANGKYIEWVFGPLVDAKDPDEIFIP
;
A
#
# COMPACT_ATOMS: atom_id res chain seq x y z
N MET A 1 -15.73 18.05 16.45
CA MET A 1 -16.30 17.35 15.28
C MET A 1 -15.52 16.06 15.12
N ILE A 2 -16.20 14.93 15.01
CA ILE A 2 -15.52 13.64 14.77
C ILE A 2 -15.20 13.46 13.28
N GLU A 3 -14.34 12.51 12.94
CA GLU A 3 -13.85 12.19 11.59
C GLU A 3 -15.00 12.05 10.61
N ARG A 4 -16.00 11.24 10.97
CA ARG A 4 -17.19 10.98 10.14
C ARG A 4 -17.98 12.26 9.86
N GLU A 5 -18.15 13.14 10.84
CA GLU A 5 -18.86 14.40 10.66
C GLU A 5 -18.10 15.35 9.73
N ARG A 6 -16.77 15.38 9.87
CA ARG A 6 -15.87 16.19 9.04
C ARG A 6 -15.92 15.74 7.57
N PHE A 7 -15.86 14.42 7.36
CA PHE A 7 -15.99 13.81 6.03
C PHE A 7 -17.35 14.14 5.41
N LEU A 8 -18.45 13.91 6.14
CA LEU A 8 -19.80 14.18 5.64
C LEU A 8 -20.04 15.67 5.34
N LYS A 9 -19.53 16.59 6.15
CA LYS A 9 -19.61 18.03 5.83
C LYS A 9 -18.88 18.36 4.54
N THR A 10 -17.67 17.82 4.36
CA THR A 10 -16.88 18.01 3.14
C THR A 10 -17.63 17.49 1.91
N MET A 11 -18.21 16.28 1.98
CA MET A 11 -19.02 15.69 0.91
C MET A 11 -20.31 16.48 0.61
N ASN A 12 -20.83 17.23 1.58
CA ASN A 12 -21.97 18.12 1.43
C ASN A 12 -21.57 19.57 1.06
N HIS A 13 -20.32 19.81 0.68
CA HIS A 13 -19.78 21.15 0.37
C HIS A 13 -19.98 22.18 1.49
N GLN A 14 -20.00 21.72 2.74
CA GLN A 14 -20.03 22.57 3.92
C GLN A 14 -18.62 22.72 4.49
N VAL A 15 -18.35 23.83 5.18
CA VAL A 15 -17.05 24.07 5.81
C VAL A 15 -16.94 23.22 7.10
N PRO A 16 -16.04 22.22 7.15
CA PRO A 16 -15.72 21.50 8.38
C PRO A 16 -14.89 22.37 9.34
N ASP A 17 -14.61 21.86 10.55
CA ASP A 17 -13.67 22.49 11.49
C ASP A 17 -12.22 22.53 10.97
N ARG A 18 -11.85 21.58 10.09
CA ARG A 18 -10.62 21.57 9.27
C ARG A 18 -10.79 20.63 8.08
N ILE A 19 -9.92 20.74 7.08
CA ILE A 19 -9.92 19.82 5.93
C ILE A 19 -9.61 18.39 6.43
N PRO A 20 -10.42 17.37 6.06
CA PRO A 20 -10.07 15.97 6.31
C PRO A 20 -8.68 15.64 5.76
N THR A 21 -7.80 15.13 6.61
CA THR A 21 -6.42 14.80 6.24
C THR A 21 -6.14 13.32 6.45
N VAL A 22 -5.47 12.73 5.46
CA VAL A 22 -4.90 11.39 5.52
C VAL A 22 -3.41 11.47 5.24
N MET A 23 -2.64 10.69 5.99
CA MET A 23 -1.23 10.48 5.74
C MET A 23 -0.96 8.98 5.78
N ASP A 24 -0.26 8.51 4.77
CA ASP A 24 0.48 7.26 4.87
C ASP A 24 1.92 7.53 4.44
N ALA A 25 2.85 6.83 5.07
CA ALA A 25 4.27 7.01 4.85
C ALA A 25 4.96 5.65 4.84
N ARG A 26 6.14 5.57 4.22
CA ARG A 26 6.92 4.34 4.20
C ARG A 26 7.36 3.93 5.61
N LEU A 27 7.58 2.64 5.82
CA LEU A 27 7.90 2.08 7.14
C LEU A 27 9.08 2.75 7.84
N GLU A 28 10.11 3.18 7.10
CA GLU A 28 11.24 3.91 7.68
C GLU A 28 10.86 5.32 8.17
N VAL A 29 9.93 5.97 7.49
CA VAL A 29 9.39 7.28 7.88
C VAL A 29 8.43 7.10 9.05
N GLN A 30 7.59 6.06 9.03
CA GLN A 30 6.76 5.70 10.18
C GLN A 30 7.63 5.45 11.42
N LYS A 31 8.71 4.69 11.27
CA LYS A 31 9.68 4.45 12.35
C LYS A 31 10.32 5.76 12.84
N ALA A 32 10.81 6.61 11.94
CA ALA A 32 11.41 7.88 12.34
C ALA A 32 10.43 8.81 13.07
N LEU A 33 9.16 8.85 12.65
CA LEU A 33 8.12 9.62 13.32
C LEU A 33 7.80 9.06 14.71
N LYS A 34 7.70 7.73 14.84
CA LYS A 34 7.54 7.05 16.12
C LYS A 34 8.68 7.36 17.08
N ASP A 35 9.92 7.26 16.61
CA ASP A 35 11.12 7.57 17.38
C ASP A 35 11.14 9.06 17.80
N TYR A 36 10.72 9.97 16.90
CA TYR A 36 10.66 11.41 17.17
C TYR A 36 9.62 11.77 18.24
N TYR A 37 8.44 11.16 18.20
CA TYR A 37 7.36 11.40 19.16
C TYR A 37 7.47 10.54 20.43
N GLY A 38 8.36 9.54 20.46
CA GLY A 38 8.55 8.65 21.61
C GLY A 38 7.38 7.69 21.83
N ILE A 39 6.76 7.19 20.74
CA ILE A 39 5.56 6.35 20.76
C ILE A 39 5.74 5.10 19.90
N ASP A 40 5.06 4.01 20.25
CA ASP A 40 5.22 2.71 19.57
C ASP A 40 4.21 2.46 18.44
N SER A 41 3.12 3.23 18.44
CA SER A 41 2.02 3.11 17.48
C SER A 41 2.10 4.18 16.40
N TYR A 42 2.04 3.79 15.12
CA TYR A 42 1.89 4.77 14.04
C TYR A 42 0.50 5.43 14.08
N GLN A 43 -0.50 4.79 14.66
CA GLN A 43 -1.81 5.41 14.85
C GLN A 43 -1.72 6.63 15.79
N GLU A 44 -0.97 6.51 16.89
CA GLU A 44 -0.75 7.64 17.81
C GLU A 44 0.00 8.79 17.13
N VAL A 45 0.90 8.51 16.18
CA VAL A 45 1.53 9.55 15.35
C VAL A 45 0.47 10.30 14.55
N LEU A 46 -0.44 9.57 13.90
CA LEU A 46 -1.53 10.15 13.11
C LEU A 46 -2.45 11.02 13.98
N ASP A 47 -2.74 10.57 15.20
CA ASP A 47 -3.55 11.31 16.17
C ASP A 47 -2.87 12.65 16.54
N ILE A 48 -1.56 12.64 16.81
CA ILE A 48 -0.78 13.84 17.15
C ILE A 48 -0.77 14.86 15.99
N ILE A 49 -0.58 14.41 14.75
CA ILE A 49 -0.51 15.29 13.58
C ILE A 49 -1.88 15.63 12.98
N GLY A 50 -2.95 15.02 13.51
CA GLY A 50 -4.32 15.18 13.01
C GLY A 50 -4.62 14.46 11.69
N ALA A 51 -3.90 13.41 11.31
CA ALA A 51 -4.11 12.70 10.04
C ALA A 51 -5.01 11.45 10.19
N ILE A 52 -6.13 11.59 10.90
CA ILE A 52 -7.01 10.49 11.35
C ILE A 52 -8.34 10.38 10.57
N ASP A 53 -8.59 11.27 9.61
CA ASP A 53 -9.93 11.51 9.09
C ASP A 53 -10.43 10.45 8.10
N ILE A 54 -9.50 9.83 7.39
CA ILE A 54 -9.78 8.77 6.44
C ILE A 54 -8.88 7.64 6.85
N ASP A 55 -9.50 6.58 7.36
CA ASP A 55 -8.83 5.32 7.61
C ASP A 55 -8.11 4.93 6.32
N ARG A 56 -6.85 4.53 6.47
CA ARG A 56 -5.81 4.48 5.42
C ARG A 56 -6.37 4.15 4.03
N PHE A 57 -5.77 4.73 2.98
CA PHE A 57 -5.95 4.21 1.61
C PHE A 57 -5.95 2.68 1.70
N PRO A 58 -6.97 1.97 1.16
CA PRO A 58 -6.98 0.52 1.18
C PRO A 58 -5.76 0.07 0.39
N THR A 59 -4.65 -0.09 1.09
CA THR A 59 -3.46 -0.71 0.54
C THR A 59 -3.82 -2.16 0.30
N ASP A 60 -3.16 -2.80 -0.64
CA ASP A 60 -3.37 -4.19 -1.05
C ASP A 60 -3.39 -5.20 0.12
N SER A 61 -2.98 -4.79 1.32
CA SER A 61 -3.07 -5.55 2.58
C SER A 61 -4.47 -5.71 3.17
N TRP A 62 -5.45 -4.88 2.81
CA TRP A 62 -6.82 -4.95 3.36
C TRP A 62 -7.74 -5.86 2.54
N ILE A 63 -7.45 -6.00 1.25
CA ILE A 63 -8.12 -6.95 0.38
C ILE A 63 -7.25 -8.20 0.34
N ASN A 64 -7.58 -9.19 1.16
CA ASN A 64 -6.92 -10.50 1.12
C ASN A 64 -7.32 -11.24 -0.16
N VAL A 65 -6.59 -10.97 -1.24
CA VAL A 65 -6.74 -11.68 -2.51
C VAL A 65 -5.99 -13.00 -2.43
N ASN A 66 -6.73 -14.09 -2.26
CA ASN A 66 -6.18 -15.43 -2.13
C ASN A 66 -6.37 -16.22 -3.43
N PHE A 67 -5.36 -16.18 -4.31
CA PHE A 67 -5.37 -17.03 -5.49
C PHE A 67 -4.84 -18.44 -5.19
N PRO A 68 -5.55 -19.50 -5.62
CA PRO A 68 -5.12 -20.87 -5.39
C PRO A 68 -3.66 -21.12 -5.81
N GLY A 69 -2.85 -21.62 -4.88
CA GLY A 69 -1.44 -21.95 -5.13
C GLY A 69 -0.49 -20.75 -5.22
N TYR A 70 -0.96 -19.52 -5.03
CA TYR A 70 -0.07 -18.35 -4.94
C TYR A 70 0.75 -18.39 -3.65
N ASP A 71 0.09 -18.57 -2.51
CA ASP A 71 0.73 -18.56 -1.19
C ASP A 71 1.80 -19.64 -1.03
N ASP A 72 1.64 -20.80 -1.69
CA ASP A 72 2.63 -21.89 -1.67
C ASP A 72 3.96 -21.48 -2.31
N LYS A 73 3.88 -20.59 -3.31
CA LYS A 73 5.03 -20.12 -4.10
C LYS A 73 5.57 -18.77 -3.59
N ALA A 74 4.70 -17.96 -3.01
CA ALA A 74 5.06 -16.62 -2.56
C ALA A 74 5.88 -16.66 -1.26
N ARG A 75 6.78 -15.71 -1.12
CA ARG A 75 7.63 -15.52 0.06
C ARG A 75 7.56 -14.07 0.49
N LEU A 76 7.67 -13.83 1.79
CA LEU A 76 7.74 -12.50 2.35
C LEU A 76 8.99 -11.80 1.78
N ILE A 77 8.80 -10.64 1.14
CA ILE A 77 9.90 -9.79 0.68
C ILE A 77 9.88 -8.52 1.51
N GLU A 78 10.85 -8.40 2.39
CA GLU A 78 11.04 -7.22 3.24
C GLU A 78 11.74 -6.09 2.48
N GLY A 79 11.46 -4.85 2.85
CA GLY A 79 12.24 -3.71 2.40
C GLY A 79 11.56 -2.35 2.55
N PRO A 80 12.34 -1.25 2.55
CA PRO A 80 11.83 0.10 2.73
C PRO A 80 11.34 0.71 1.40
N TRP A 81 10.51 -0.03 0.67
CA TRP A 81 9.92 0.35 -0.62
C TRP A 81 8.42 0.09 -0.60
N LEU A 82 7.69 0.70 -1.55
CA LEU A 82 6.22 0.65 -1.59
C LEU A 82 5.71 -0.76 -1.91
N GLY A 83 5.17 -1.47 -0.92
CA GLY A 83 4.78 -2.89 -1.01
C GLY A 83 5.70 -3.85 -0.26
N GLY A 84 6.82 -3.38 0.32
CA GLY A 84 7.69 -4.21 1.16
C GLY A 84 6.93 -4.74 2.39
N GLY A 85 7.29 -5.94 2.84
CA GLY A 85 6.58 -6.65 3.92
C GLY A 85 5.36 -7.43 3.44
N GLN A 86 5.18 -7.61 2.13
CA GLN A 86 4.15 -8.44 1.52
C GLN A 86 4.74 -9.72 0.91
N LYS A 87 3.89 -10.69 0.62
CA LYS A 87 4.29 -11.93 -0.06
C LYS A 87 4.31 -11.76 -1.57
N TYR A 88 5.41 -12.14 -2.19
CA TYR A 88 5.60 -12.14 -3.65
C TYR A 88 6.25 -13.42 -4.14
N ILE A 89 6.04 -13.77 -5.41
CA ILE A 89 6.81 -14.80 -6.09
C ILE A 89 8.14 -14.17 -6.54
N LYS A 90 9.24 -14.54 -5.90
CA LYS A 90 10.58 -14.03 -6.21
C LYS A 90 11.04 -14.55 -7.59
N ILE A 91 11.46 -13.65 -8.48
CA ILE A 91 12.10 -14.00 -9.77
C ILE A 91 13.63 -13.88 -9.62
N ASN A 92 14.11 -12.79 -9.01
CA ASN A 92 15.49 -12.63 -8.56
C ASN A 92 15.55 -11.66 -7.35
N GLU A 93 16.73 -11.20 -6.97
CA GLU A 93 16.92 -10.31 -5.80
C GLU A 93 16.16 -8.98 -5.89
N THR A 94 15.94 -8.47 -7.10
CA THR A 94 15.27 -7.17 -7.32
C THR A 94 13.96 -7.30 -8.06
N ILE A 95 13.65 -8.45 -8.66
CA ILE A 95 12.46 -8.67 -9.49
C ILE A 95 11.56 -9.71 -8.84
N PHE A 96 10.27 -9.40 -8.77
CA PHE A 96 9.26 -10.26 -8.16
C PHE A 96 7.90 -10.09 -8.86
N LYS A 97 7.00 -11.03 -8.59
CA LYS A 97 5.65 -11.07 -9.18
C LYS A 97 4.60 -11.08 -8.08
N ASN A 98 3.58 -10.24 -8.22
CA ASN A 98 2.46 -10.17 -7.28
C ASN A 98 1.36 -11.20 -7.61
N ALA A 99 0.31 -11.22 -6.79
CA ALA A 99 -0.83 -12.14 -6.91
C ALA A 99 -1.53 -12.05 -8.28
N TRP A 100 -1.62 -10.84 -8.83
CA TRP A 100 -2.23 -10.55 -10.13
C TRP A 100 -1.33 -10.88 -11.33
N GLY A 101 -0.16 -11.47 -11.11
CA GLY A 101 0.78 -11.80 -12.17
C GLY A 101 1.60 -10.61 -12.70
N VAL A 102 1.50 -9.43 -12.08
CA VAL A 102 2.29 -8.24 -12.44
C VAL A 102 3.73 -8.45 -11.97
N VAL A 103 4.68 -8.22 -12.88
CA VAL A 103 6.12 -8.28 -12.60
C VAL A 103 6.62 -6.89 -12.28
N GLN A 104 7.31 -6.79 -11.16
CA GLN A 104 7.78 -5.56 -10.55
C GLN A 104 9.26 -5.69 -10.21
N LYS A 105 9.96 -4.56 -10.21
CA LYS A 105 11.37 -4.48 -9.86
C LYS A 105 11.62 -3.38 -8.83
N VAL A 106 12.43 -3.67 -7.81
CA VAL A 106 12.96 -2.64 -6.92
C VAL A 106 13.87 -1.72 -7.72
N GLY A 107 13.50 -0.44 -7.77
CA GLY A 107 14.24 0.59 -8.48
C GLY A 107 15.64 0.83 -7.94
N ALA A 108 16.46 1.60 -8.67
CA ALA A 108 17.89 1.73 -8.42
C ALA A 108 18.26 2.25 -7.02
N ASN A 109 17.41 3.08 -6.42
CA ASN A 109 17.63 3.62 -5.07
C ASN A 109 17.04 2.75 -3.94
N GLY A 110 16.44 1.60 -4.27
CA GLY A 110 15.83 0.71 -3.29
C GLY A 110 14.51 1.20 -2.69
N LYS A 111 13.89 2.25 -3.26
CA LYS A 111 12.76 2.97 -2.63
C LYS A 111 11.46 2.96 -3.43
N TYR A 112 11.53 2.85 -4.74
CA TYR A 112 10.36 2.79 -5.61
C TYR A 112 10.30 1.44 -6.31
N ILE A 113 9.11 1.12 -6.82
CA ILE A 113 8.87 -0.05 -7.63
C ILE A 113 8.68 0.36 -9.08
N GLU A 114 9.45 -0.29 -9.95
CA GLU A 114 9.33 -0.22 -11.39
C GLU A 114 8.33 -1.28 -11.84
N TRP A 115 7.37 -0.89 -12.66
CA TRP A 115 6.58 -1.85 -13.42
C TRP A 115 7.45 -2.41 -14.55
N VAL A 116 7.56 -3.74 -14.62
CA VAL A 116 8.37 -4.44 -15.63
C VAL A 116 7.46 -5.06 -16.68
N PHE A 117 6.39 -5.71 -16.24
CA PHE A 117 5.46 -6.43 -17.10
C PHE A 117 4.11 -6.62 -16.39
N GLY A 118 3.04 -6.74 -17.15
CA GLY A 118 1.70 -7.07 -16.65
C GLY A 118 1.11 -8.21 -17.47
N PRO A 119 0.22 -9.03 -16.88
CA PRO A 119 -0.32 -10.21 -17.56
C PRO A 119 -0.94 -9.85 -18.92
N LEU A 120 -1.62 -8.71 -19.03
CA LEU A 120 -2.34 -8.30 -20.23
C LEU A 120 -1.49 -7.57 -21.29
N VAL A 121 -0.18 -7.39 -21.10
CA VAL A 121 0.65 -6.58 -22.01
C VAL A 121 0.64 -7.12 -23.45
N ASP A 122 0.65 -8.44 -23.59
CA ASP A 122 0.69 -9.12 -24.89
C ASP A 122 -0.66 -9.75 -25.28
N ALA A 123 -1.71 -9.53 -24.48
CA ALA A 123 -3.05 -10.04 -24.76
C ALA A 123 -3.69 -9.27 -25.90
N LYS A 124 -4.31 -9.97 -26.87
CA LYS A 124 -5.17 -9.32 -27.87
C LYS A 124 -6.59 -9.16 -27.37
N ASP A 125 -7.00 -10.06 -26.47
CA ASP A 125 -8.28 -10.06 -25.78
C ASP A 125 -8.04 -10.44 -24.31
N PRO A 126 -8.63 -9.72 -23.32
CA PRO A 126 -8.48 -10.06 -21.90
C PRO A 126 -8.89 -11.51 -21.57
N ASP A 127 -9.80 -12.12 -22.34
CA ASP A 127 -10.25 -13.49 -22.13
C ASP A 127 -9.20 -14.53 -22.58
N GLU A 128 -8.14 -14.12 -23.30
CA GLU A 128 -7.01 -15.00 -23.66
C GLU A 128 -6.12 -15.35 -22.46
N ILE A 129 -6.18 -14.55 -21.39
CA ILE A 129 -5.28 -14.67 -20.24
C ILE A 129 -6.08 -14.94 -18.97
N PHE A 130 -5.79 -16.10 -18.38
CA PHE A 130 -6.25 -16.41 -17.04
C PHE A 130 -5.40 -15.65 -16.02
N ILE A 131 -5.98 -14.58 -15.48
CA ILE A 131 -5.51 -13.99 -14.22
C ILE A 131 -6.11 -14.87 -13.11
N PRO A 132 -5.28 -15.51 -12.25
CA PRO A 132 -5.74 -16.39 -11.19
C PRO A 132 -6.84 -15.81 -10.31
#